data_AF-A0A316GDV9-F1
#
_entry.id   AF-A0A316GDV9-F1
#
_cell.length_a   1.000
_cell.length_b   1.000
_cell.length_c   1.000
_cell.angle_alpha   90.00
_cell.angle_beta   90.00
_cell.angle_gamma   90.00
#
_symmetry.space_group_name_H-M   'P 1'
#
loop_
_entity.id
_entity.type
_entity.pdbx_description
1 polymer ?
#
loop_
_entity_poly.entity_id
_entity_poly.type
_entity_poly.pdbx_seq_one_letter_code
_entity_poly.pdbx_strand_id
1 'polypeptide(L)'
;MSVLTDPVIALFVSVGLGYLIGQLRIGPVQLGGVCGTLFVALALGQLGVRIGPDLKNAAFALFIYALGFTAGPQFFANIRGGWRDGIFSVIEVVTALLLVVASVLIFDFDPGTSAGLFAGSATASAVLGTASEAVT
;
A
#
# COMPACT_ATOMS: atom_id res chain seq x y z
N MET A 1 -5.67 23.64 17.80
CA MET A 1 -5.11 23.00 16.60
C MET A 1 -3.59 22.81 16.72
N SER A 2 -3.06 22.23 17.80
CA SER A 2 -1.62 21.94 17.94
C SER A 2 -1.29 20.45 18.04
N VAL A 3 -2.28 19.60 18.34
CA VAL A 3 -2.09 18.16 18.57
C VAL A 3 -1.87 17.37 17.27
N LEU A 4 -2.26 17.93 16.12
CA LEU A 4 -2.04 17.37 14.78
C LEU A 4 -0.72 17.85 14.14
N THR A 5 -0.01 18.79 14.78
CA THR A 5 1.29 19.27 14.29
C THR A 5 2.40 18.26 14.58
N ASP A 6 2.22 17.42 15.61
CA ASP A 6 3.15 16.35 15.90
C ASP A 6 2.88 15.15 14.95
N PRO A 7 3.81 14.82 14.04
CA PRO A 7 3.62 13.78 13.03
C PRO A 7 3.39 12.39 13.65
N VAL A 8 3.87 12.15 14.87
CA VAL A 8 3.67 10.88 15.58
C VAL A 8 2.21 10.76 16.02
N ILE A 9 1.65 11.83 16.59
CA ILE A 9 0.24 11.85 17.02
C ILE A 9 -0.68 11.70 15.82
N ALA A 10 -0.39 12.40 14.72
CA ALA A 10 -1.14 12.25 13.47
C ALA A 10 -1.16 10.80 12.97
N LEU A 11 -0.04 10.08 13.08
CA LEU A 11 0.08 8.68 12.69
C LEU A 11 -0.70 7.74 13.63
N PHE A 12 -0.66 7.96 14.95
CA PHE A 12 -1.48 7.17 15.88
C PHE A 12 -2.97 7.45 15.72
N VAL A 13 -3.35 8.70 15.44
CA VAL A 13 -4.74 9.07 15.16
C VAL A 13 -5.23 8.42 13.87
N SER A 14 -4.42 8.41 12.81
CA SER A 14 -4.78 7.77 11.54
C SER A 14 -4.98 6.26 11.71
N VAL A 15 -4.11 5.60 12.48
CA VAL A 15 -4.24 4.18 12.80
C VAL A 15 -5.45 3.90 13.69
N GLY A 16 -5.62 4.65 14.78
CA GLY A 16 -6.67 4.43 15.76
C GLY A 16 -8.07 4.69 15.19
N LEU A 17 -8.30 5.87 14.62
CA LEU A 17 -9.58 6.21 13.99
C LEU A 17 -9.83 5.36 12.74
N GLY A 18 -8.78 5.11 11.96
CA GLY A 18 -8.90 4.30 10.76
C GLY A 18 -9.27 2.85 11.04
N TYR A 19 -8.71 2.26 12.09
CA TYR A 19 -9.09 0.93 12.52
C TYR A 19 -10.53 0.90 13.04
N LEU A 20 -10.93 1.90 13.83
CA LEU A 20 -12.31 2.03 14.34
C LEU A 20 -13.33 2.14 13.18
N ILE A 21 -13.05 3.01 12.20
CA ILE A 21 -13.90 3.20 11.02
C ILE A 21 -13.86 1.96 10.12
N GLY A 22 -12.68 1.36 9.92
CA GLY A 22 -12.51 0.17 9.10
C GLY A 22 -13.22 -1.06 9.66
N GLN A 23 -13.48 -1.09 10.97
CA GLN A 23 -14.28 -2.13 11.60
C GLN A 23 -15.78 -1.97 11.41
N LEU A 24 -16.28 -0.78 11.04
CA LEU A 24 -17.70 -0.57 10.76
C LEU A 24 -18.14 -1.49 9.63
N ARG A 25 -19.20 -2.25 9.87
CA ARG A 25 -19.80 -3.16 8.90
C ARG A 25 -20.98 -2.48 8.25
N ILE A 26 -20.96 -2.43 6.92
CA ILE A 26 -22.09 -1.97 6.12
C ILE A 26 -22.61 -3.19 5.36
N GLY A 27 -23.64 -3.82 5.91
CA GLY A 27 -24.17 -5.09 5.38
C GLY A 27 -23.14 -6.24 5.47
N PRO A 28 -22.92 -7.02 4.40
CA PRO A 28 -21.96 -8.13 4.40
C PRO A 28 -20.50 -7.69 4.23
N VAL A 29 -20.25 -6.40 3.94
CA VAL A 29 -18.92 -5.89 3.62
C VAL A 29 -18.30 -5.18 4.83
N GLN A 30 -17.04 -5.48 5.10
CA GLN A 30 -16.21 -4.79 6.07
C GLN A 30 -15.00 -4.21 5.35
N LEU A 31 -14.73 -2.92 5.56
CA LEU A 31 -13.58 -2.23 4.94
C LEU A 31 -12.25 -2.84 5.41
N GLY A 32 -12.19 -3.24 6.68
CA GLY A 32 -10.98 -3.74 7.32
C GLY A 32 -10.11 -2.60 7.84
N GLY A 33 -9.28 -2.92 8.84
CA GLY A 33 -8.45 -1.93 9.52
C GLY A 33 -7.53 -1.17 8.56
N VAL A 34 -6.85 -1.88 7.65
CA VAL A 34 -5.88 -1.27 6.71
C VAL A 34 -6.55 -0.29 5.74
N CYS A 35 -7.71 -0.65 5.17
CA CYS A 35 -8.42 0.24 4.26
C CYS A 35 -8.96 1.47 4.99
N GLY A 36 -9.50 1.28 6.20
CA GLY A 36 -9.96 2.38 7.04
C GLY A 36 -8.84 3.34 7.45
N THR A 37 -7.65 2.83 7.79
CA THR A 37 -6.48 3.68 8.09
C THR A 37 -5.99 4.46 6.88
N LEU A 38 -6.05 3.90 5.68
CA LEU A 38 -5.75 4.63 4.45
C LEU A 38 -6.72 5.80 4.22
N PHE A 39 -8.02 5.59 4.37
CA PHE A 39 -9.01 6.67 4.19
C PHE A 39 -8.84 7.80 5.21
N VAL A 40 -8.60 7.48 6.48
CA VAL A 40 -8.35 8.49 7.51
C VAL A 40 -7.03 9.21 7.27
N ALA A 41 -5.96 8.49 6.94
CA ALA A 41 -4.67 9.09 6.61
C ALA A 41 -4.77 10.03 5.40
N LEU A 42 -5.52 9.64 4.36
CA LEU A 42 -5.79 10.47 3.19
C LEU A 42 -6.52 11.75 3.60
N ALA A 43 -7.59 11.66 4.39
CA ALA A 43 -8.34 12.82 4.87
C ALA A 43 -7.46 13.77 5.70
N LEU A 44 -6.63 13.24 6.61
CA LEU A 44 -5.68 14.04 7.39
C LEU A 44 -4.62 14.72 6.50
N GLY A 45 -4.15 14.02 5.45
CA GLY A 45 -3.22 14.59 4.47
C GLY A 45 -3.83 15.76 3.68
N GLN A 46 -5.12 15.67 3.32
CA GLN A 46 -5.85 16.78 2.69
C GLN A 46 -6.02 18.00 3.61
N LEU A 47 -6.04 17.79 4.93
CA LEU A 47 -6.07 18.87 5.94
C LEU A 47 -4.71 19.54 6.16
N GLY A 48 -3.67 19.15 5.41
CA GLY A 48 -2.35 19.77 5.46
C GLY A 48 -1.40 19.14 6.48
N VAL A 49 -1.76 18.02 7.11
CA VAL A 49 -0.86 17.27 7.98
C VAL A 49 0.22 16.62 7.11
N ARG A 50 1.49 17.00 7.34
CA ARG A 50 2.65 16.47 6.61
C ARG A 50 3.55 15.70 7.57
N ILE A 51 3.94 14.51 7.15
CA ILE A 51 4.92 13.68 7.87
C ILE A 51 6.28 13.90 7.21
N GLY A 52 7.31 14.09 8.02
CA GLY A 52 8.69 14.24 7.54
C GLY A 52 9.19 12.99 6.81
N PRO A 53 10.10 13.13 5.84
CA PRO A 53 10.60 12.02 5.02
C PRO A 53 11.31 10.95 5.87
N ASP A 54 11.98 11.33 6.96
CA ASP A 54 12.68 10.37 7.83
C ASP A 54 11.72 9.35 8.46
N LEU A 55 10.57 9.81 8.94
CA LEU A 55 9.57 8.92 9.55
C LEU A 55 8.90 8.03 8.52
N LYS A 56 8.60 8.57 7.33
CA LYS A 56 8.08 7.80 6.18
C LYS A 56 9.07 6.68 5.83
N ASN A 57 10.35 7.00 5.67
CA ASN A 57 11.37 6.07 5.22
C ASN A 57 11.66 4.99 6.27
N ALA A 58 11.72 5.37 7.55
CA ALA A 58 11.87 4.40 8.64
C ALA A 58 10.66 3.45 8.72
N ALA A 59 9.43 3.96 8.61
CA ALA A 59 8.22 3.14 8.62
C ALA A 59 8.16 2.20 7.41
N PHE A 60 8.50 2.70 6.22
CA PHE A 60 8.54 1.91 5.00
C PHE A 60 9.63 0.82 5.05
N ALA A 61 10.81 1.13 5.56
CA ALA A 61 11.89 0.16 5.77
C ALA A 61 11.47 -0.96 6.74
N LEU A 62 10.84 -0.60 7.88
CA LEU A 62 10.32 -1.58 8.83
C LEU A 62 9.22 -2.46 8.19
N PHE A 63 8.36 -1.86 7.37
CA PHE A 63 7.32 -2.57 6.63
C PHE A 63 7.91 -3.57 5.62
N ILE A 64 8.87 -3.16 4.79
CA ILE A 64 9.55 -4.06 3.83
C ILE A 64 10.35 -5.14 4.56
N TYR A 65 10.99 -4.81 5.70
CA TYR A 65 11.67 -5.79 6.54
C TYR A 65 10.70 -6.86 7.06
N ALA A 66 9.58 -6.45 7.65
CA ALA A 66 8.56 -7.37 8.16
C ALA A 66 7.94 -8.22 7.03
N LEU A 67 7.67 -7.61 5.87
CA LEU A 67 7.17 -8.30 4.68
C LEU A 67 8.19 -9.32 4.17
N GLY A 68 9.47 -8.97 4.13
CA GLY A 68 10.54 -9.89 3.73
C GLY A 68 10.70 -11.06 4.71
N PHE A 69 10.56 -10.81 6.01
CA PHE A 69 10.67 -11.85 7.03
C PHE A 69 9.52 -12.87 6.96
N THR A 70 8.30 -12.42 6.67
CA THR A 70 7.13 -13.31 6.54
C THR A 70 7.07 -13.98 5.16
N ALA A 71 7.32 -13.24 4.08
CA ALA A 71 7.24 -13.77 2.72
C ALA A 71 8.46 -14.64 2.34
N GLY A 72 9.63 -14.41 2.94
CA GLY A 72 10.87 -15.11 2.62
C GLY A 72 10.77 -16.64 2.73
N PRO A 73 10.39 -17.20 3.90
CA PRO A 73 10.22 -18.64 4.05
C PRO A 73 9.18 -19.22 3.07
N GLN A 74 8.09 -18.49 2.83
CA GLN A 74 7.03 -18.89 1.90
C GLN A 74 7.54 -18.98 0.46
N PHE A 75 8.36 -18.02 0.02
CA PHE A 75 8.98 -18.00 -1.30
C PHE A 75 9.87 -19.22 -1.53
N PHE A 76 10.76 -19.54 -0.58
CA PHE A 76 11.62 -20.71 -0.69
C PHE A 76 10.85 -22.02 -0.57
N ALA A 77 9.76 -22.06 0.21
CA ALA A 77 8.87 -23.21 0.25
C ALA A 77 8.21 -23.47 -1.11
N ASN A 78 7.70 -22.42 -1.75
CA ASN A 78 7.07 -22.50 -3.08
C ASN A 78 8.08 -22.88 -4.17
N ILE A 79 9.32 -22.35 -4.12
CA ILE A 79 10.37 -22.72 -5.09
C ILE A 79 10.73 -24.21 -5.03
N ARG A 80 10.65 -24.81 -3.84
CA ARG A 80 10.86 -26.25 -3.62
C ARG A 80 9.65 -27.09 -4.01
N GLY A 81 8.46 -26.51 -4.04
CA GLY A 81 7.19 -27.14 -4.42
C GLY A 81 7.03 -27.40 -5.92
N GLY A 82 7.83 -26.73 -6.76
CA GLY A 82 7.89 -26.96 -8.20
C GLY A 82 7.90 -25.67 -9.02
N TRP A 83 8.33 -25.75 -10.28
CA TRP A 83 8.52 -24.57 -11.13
C TRP A 83 7.21 -23.90 -11.60
N ARG A 84 6.07 -24.58 -11.42
CA ARG A 84 4.75 -24.11 -11.90
C ARG A 84 4.33 -22.84 -11.18
N ASP A 85 4.49 -22.77 -9.87
CA ASP A 85 4.09 -21.60 -9.07
C ASP A 85 4.92 -20.37 -9.44
N GLY A 86 6.22 -20.55 -9.71
CA GLY A 86 7.09 -19.49 -10.21
C GLY A 86 6.64 -18.94 -11.57
N ILE A 87 6.27 -19.83 -12.51
CA ILE A 87 5.77 -19.41 -13.83
C ILE A 87 4.45 -18.65 -13.70
N PHE A 88 3.51 -19.11 -12.86
CA PHE A 88 2.25 -18.40 -12.64
C PHE A 88 2.45 -17.00 -12.05
N SER A 89 3.35 -16.85 -11.07
CA SER A 89 3.69 -15.53 -10.53
C SER A 89 4.31 -14.60 -11.58
N VAL A 90 5.17 -15.11 -12.47
CA VAL A 90 5.72 -14.30 -13.56
C VAL A 90 4.62 -13.87 -14.54
N ILE A 91 3.73 -14.79 -14.93
CA ILE A 91 2.59 -14.48 -15.80
C ILE A 91 1.70 -13.42 -15.16
N GLU A 92 1.39 -13.55 -13.87
CA GLU A 92 0.59 -12.60 -13.11
C GLU A 92 1.23 -11.20 -13.13
N VAL A 93 2.50 -11.08 -12.75
CA VAL A 93 3.22 -9.80 -12.72
C VAL A 93 3.27 -9.15 -14.11
N VAL A 94 3.59 -9.92 -15.15
CA VAL A 94 3.64 -9.40 -16.53
C VAL A 94 2.25 -8.96 -17.00
N THR A 95 1.22 -9.74 -16.71
CA THR A 95 -0.16 -9.42 -17.12
C THR A 95 -0.65 -8.16 -16.40
N ALA A 96 -0.46 -8.07 -15.09
CA ALA A 96 -0.83 -6.89 -14.30
C ALA A 96 -0.10 -5.63 -14.80
N LEU A 97 1.21 -5.75 -15.06
CA LEU A 97 2.02 -4.63 -15.57
C LEU A 97 1.53 -4.18 -16.96
N LEU A 98 1.30 -5.11 -17.88
CA LEU A 98 0.81 -4.79 -19.23
C LEU A 98 -0.56 -4.10 -19.18
N LEU A 99 -1.48 -4.59 -18.35
CA LEU A 99 -2.80 -3.97 -18.19
C LEU A 99 -2.73 -2.57 -17.61
N VAL A 100 -1.85 -2.34 -16.63
CA VAL A 100 -1.64 -0.99 -16.08
C VAL A 100 -1.02 -0.07 -17.11
N VAL A 101 0.06 -0.49 -17.78
CA VAL A 101 0.71 0.32 -18.83
C VAL A 101 -0.29 0.67 -19.94
N ALA A 102 -1.07 -0.30 -20.42
CA ALA A 102 -2.12 -0.04 -21.39
C ALA A 102 -3.15 0.97 -20.88
N SER A 103 -3.59 0.84 -19.62
CA SER A 103 -4.54 1.77 -19.01
C SER A 103 -3.96 3.18 -18.89
N VAL A 104 -2.71 3.33 -18.48
CA VAL A 104 -2.04 4.64 -18.39
C VAL A 104 -1.92 5.29 -19.76
N LEU A 105 -1.61 4.52 -20.81
CA LEU A 105 -1.51 5.04 -22.18
C LEU A 105 -2.87 5.43 -22.78
N ILE A 106 -3.95 4.74 -22.41
CA ILE A 106 -5.30 5.02 -22.93
C ILE A 106 -5.96 6.19 -22.20
N PHE A 107 -5.76 6.27 -20.87
CA PHE A 107 -6.46 7.23 -20.00
C PHE A 107 -5.60 8.40 -19.52
N ASP A 108 -4.30 8.41 -19.83
CA ASP A 108 -3.34 9.46 -19.47
C ASP A 108 -3.28 9.73 -17.96
N PHE A 109 -3.13 8.66 -17.17
CA PHE A 109 -3.11 8.76 -15.71
C PHE A 109 -1.82 9.38 -15.17
N ASP A 110 -1.94 10.21 -14.13
CA ASP A 110 -0.78 10.74 -13.41
C ASP A 110 -0.02 9.62 -12.65
N PRO A 111 1.24 9.85 -12.25
CA PRO A 111 2.05 8.83 -11.57
C PRO A 111 1.43 8.30 -10.26
N GLY A 112 0.70 9.15 -9.52
CA GLY A 112 0.03 8.77 -8.29
C GLY A 112 -1.17 7.85 -8.53
N THR A 113 -2.03 8.21 -9.49
CA THR A 113 -3.16 7.38 -9.90
C THR A 113 -2.69 6.05 -10.49
N SER A 114 -1.64 6.07 -11.31
CA SER A 114 -1.02 4.87 -11.90
C SER A 114 -0.45 3.93 -10.84
N ALA A 115 0.26 4.48 -9.84
CA ALA A 115 0.78 3.70 -8.71
C ALA A 115 -0.33 3.08 -7.86
N GLY A 116 -1.40 3.83 -7.60
CA GLY A 116 -2.58 3.35 -6.89
C GLY A 116 -3.31 2.24 -7.66
N LEU A 117 -3.49 2.42 -8.97
CA LEU A 117 -4.09 1.41 -9.84
C LEU A 117 -3.30 0.11 -9.80
N PHE A 118 -1.97 0.18 -9.94
CA PHE A 118 -1.11 -1.02 -9.91
C PHE A 118 -1.11 -1.70 -8.54
N ALA A 119 -0.99 -0.93 -7.46
CA ALA A 119 -1.04 -1.46 -6.10
C ALA A 119 -2.36 -2.18 -5.81
N GLY A 120 -3.48 -1.59 -6.25
CA GLY A 120 -4.80 -2.18 -6.11
C GLY A 120 -5.00 -3.43 -6.97
N SER A 121 -4.63 -3.38 -8.24
CA SER A 121 -4.79 -4.51 -9.16
C SER A 121 -3.92 -5.72 -8.80
N ALA A 122 -2.70 -5.46 -8.32
CA ALA A 122 -1.78 -6.50 -7.86
C ALA A 122 -2.04 -6.92 -6.40
N THR A 123 -3.02 -6.30 -5.72
CA THR A 123 -3.29 -6.51 -4.28
C THR A 123 -2.05 -6.33 -3.39
N ALA A 124 -1.10 -5.52 -3.85
CA ALA A 124 0.23 -5.37 -3.29
C ALA A 124 0.45 -3.94 -2.80
N SER A 125 0.02 -3.64 -1.57
CA SER A 125 0.11 -2.30 -0.98
C SER A 125 1.55 -1.74 -0.90
N ALA A 126 2.56 -2.61 -0.91
CA ALA A 126 3.97 -2.22 -0.95
C ALA A 126 4.35 -1.37 -2.17
N VAL A 127 3.63 -1.56 -3.28
CA VAL A 127 3.82 -0.82 -4.54
C VAL A 127 3.65 0.70 -4.34
N LEU A 128 2.73 1.14 -3.48
CA LEU A 128 2.52 2.57 -3.22
C LEU A 128 3.77 3.22 -2.61
N GLY A 129 4.44 2.50 -1.70
CA GLY A 129 5.66 2.99 -1.05
C GLY A 129 6.83 3.08 -2.03
N THR A 130 7.06 2.04 -2.83
CA THR A 130 8.14 2.04 -3.84
C THR A 130 7.88 3.04 -4.96
N ALA A 131 6.64 3.18 -5.43
CA ALA A 131 6.30 4.15 -6.47
C ALA A 131 6.46 5.59 -5.97
N SER A 132 6.10 5.88 -4.72
CA SER A 132 6.33 7.20 -4.12
C SER A 132 7.81 7.54 -4.03
N GLU A 133 8.69 6.57 -3.73
CA GLU A 133 10.14 6.76 -3.74
C GLU A 133 10.69 6.93 -5.15
N ALA A 134 10.10 6.32 -6.17
CA ALA A 134 10.57 6.43 -7.56
C ALA A 134 10.16 7.75 -8.25
N VAL A 135 9.06 8.37 -7.80
CA VAL A 135 8.54 9.64 -8.34
C VAL A 135 9.18 10.87 -7.69
N THR A 136 9.77 10.72 -6.49
CA THR A 136 10.40 11.81 -5.72
C THR A 136 11.90 11.85 -6.02
#